data_AF-A0A1T4X0C6-F1
#
_entry.id   AF-A0A1T4X0C6-F1
#
_cell.length_a   1.000
_cell.length_b   1.000
_cell.length_c   1.000
_cell.angle_alpha   90.00
_cell.angle_beta   90.00
_cell.angle_gamma   90.00
#
_symmetry.space_group_name_H-M   'P 1'
#
loop_
_entity.id
_entity.type
_entity.pdbx_description
1 polymer ?
#
loop_
_entity_poly.entity_id
_entity_poly.type
_entity_poly.pdbx_seq_one_letter_code
_entity_poly.pdbx_strand_id
1 'polypeptide(L)'
;MTLLDQTPRGIERFVYVSADDAIAEPLLRELEQEYDARYGEFFGEKASAEITRYPAAAFSPEEGGAFVLLLRDGVAIAGGAYKRFDDQTAELKRIWTSSAHRRQGLARRVVKELEDEAVRRGYTRAYLTTGPRQPEAKHLYFQTGYTPLFDTTLDPEEVVVHGFAKSLDDTPLDVAGITTAHNDSLAVRSLSPSKRDAPTGKAEPFDKLRERAVKVVPARHWWRWVLSALVAFVVLQFVWSLVTNKQYEWNVFAEYFFSQSVLNSLGVTLGLTVVSVIGGFILGAVLANFRLSKSPLLSGAAYAYIWFFRSVPLLVQILVWYNLGYLYPTLGLGTPFTTDFWLVSFSTTTLITAFAAATIGLTLHQAAYFAEIIRGGILSVDQGQLEASAALGLPRRVRFFRIILPQAARAILPNFFNEVIGLVKGTSVVFVVALPELFYTVQVIYNRNQRVIPLLLVAVVWYAIITTVLSIIQFYVERHYARGAHRELPPTPIQRATAWVKQQWARLGDETTDDPLAAEKNRRHDIVLGSGS
;
A
#
# COMPACT_ATOMS: atom_id res chain seq x y z
N MET A 1 -5.91 48.73 -3.14
CA MET A 1 -7.34 48.63 -3.50
C MET A 1 -7.45 47.85 -4.80
N THR A 2 -7.48 46.52 -4.70
CA THR A 2 -8.02 45.60 -5.73
C THR A 2 -8.41 44.33 -5.00
N LEU A 3 -9.61 43.84 -5.31
CA LEU A 3 -10.42 42.92 -4.52
C LEU A 3 -9.93 41.45 -4.56
N LEU A 4 -10.05 40.80 -3.40
CA LEU A 4 -10.33 39.38 -3.14
C LEU A 4 -10.42 38.46 -4.37
N ASP A 5 -9.46 37.56 -4.52
CA ASP A 5 -9.67 36.30 -5.24
C ASP A 5 -9.95 35.21 -4.20
N GLN A 6 -11.16 35.27 -3.64
CA GLN A 6 -11.81 34.09 -3.09
C GLN A 6 -12.29 33.32 -4.31
N THR A 7 -11.59 32.26 -4.71
CA THR A 7 -12.23 31.25 -5.56
C THR A 7 -13.44 30.77 -4.75
N PRO A 8 -14.67 30.96 -5.22
CA PRO A 8 -15.83 30.55 -4.45
C PRO A 8 -15.68 29.04 -4.20
N ARG A 9 -15.71 28.61 -2.93
CA ARG A 9 -16.11 27.23 -2.67
C ARG A 9 -17.42 27.08 -3.43
N GLY A 10 -17.45 26.22 -4.43
CA GLY A 10 -18.65 25.92 -5.19
C GLY A 10 -19.83 25.78 -4.23
N ILE A 11 -21.00 26.30 -4.61
CA ILE A 11 -22.12 26.40 -3.66
C ILE A 11 -22.47 24.99 -3.23
N GLU A 12 -22.21 24.71 -1.95
CA GLU A 12 -22.51 23.43 -1.34
C GLU A 12 -23.87 23.50 -0.69
N ARG A 13 -24.73 22.54 -1.02
CA ARG A 13 -26.05 22.42 -0.39
C ARG A 13 -26.41 20.96 -0.16
N PHE A 14 -27.06 20.71 0.96
CA PHE A 14 -27.74 19.44 1.17
C PHE A 14 -29.06 19.45 0.41
N VAL A 15 -29.37 18.32 -0.23
CA VAL A 15 -30.66 18.07 -0.87
C VAL A 15 -31.19 16.73 -0.39
N TYR A 16 -32.49 16.68 -0.13
CA TYR A 16 -33.22 15.46 0.18
C TYR A 16 -33.85 14.95 -1.10
N VAL A 17 -33.51 13.74 -1.50
CA VAL A 17 -33.96 13.13 -2.76
C VAL A 17 -34.41 11.69 -2.50
N SER A 18 -35.11 11.09 -3.46
CA SER A 18 -35.32 9.64 -3.44
C SER A 18 -33.98 8.93 -3.62
N ALA A 19 -33.81 7.73 -3.04
CA ALA A 19 -32.62 6.93 -3.28
C ALA A 19 -32.48 6.48 -4.76
N ASP A 20 -33.58 6.51 -5.51
CA ASP A 20 -33.61 6.21 -6.96
C ASP A 20 -33.45 7.46 -7.85
N ASP A 21 -33.16 8.62 -7.26
CA ASP A 21 -32.95 9.85 -8.02
C ASP A 21 -31.69 9.76 -8.90
N ALA A 22 -31.78 10.21 -10.15
CA ALA A 22 -30.67 10.19 -11.10
C ALA A 22 -29.42 10.95 -10.61
N ILE A 23 -29.57 11.92 -9.70
CA ILE A 23 -28.46 12.66 -9.09
C ILE A 23 -27.67 11.78 -8.10
N ALA A 24 -28.30 10.77 -7.48
CA ALA A 24 -27.67 9.85 -6.53
C ALA A 24 -26.86 8.74 -7.23
N GLU A 25 -27.27 8.37 -8.44
CA GLU A 25 -26.76 7.23 -9.20
C GLU A 25 -25.22 7.18 -9.34
N PRO A 26 -24.49 8.27 -9.69
CA PRO A 26 -23.03 8.21 -9.77
C PRO A 26 -22.36 7.89 -8.44
N LEU A 27 -22.89 8.44 -7.34
CA LEU A 27 -22.34 8.27 -5.99
C LEU A 27 -22.65 6.87 -5.45
N LEU A 28 -23.85 6.34 -5.71
CA LEU A 28 -24.24 4.99 -5.32
C LEU A 28 -23.46 3.92 -6.09
N ARG A 29 -23.24 4.11 -7.40
CA ARG A 29 -22.42 3.22 -8.21
C ARG A 29 -20.97 3.15 -7.70
N GLU A 30 -20.41 4.29 -7.30
CA GLU A 30 -19.06 4.35 -6.71
C GLU A 30 -19.02 3.63 -5.35
N LEU A 31 -20.06 3.78 -4.53
CA LEU A 31 -20.21 3.08 -3.26
C LEU A 31 -20.26 1.55 -3.46
N GLU A 32 -21.03 1.07 -4.44
CA GLU A 32 -21.12 -0.36 -4.79
C GLU A 32 -19.78 -0.94 -5.20
N GLN A 33 -19.06 -0.27 -6.10
CA GLN A 33 -17.75 -0.72 -6.57
C GLN A 33 -16.74 -0.87 -5.43
N GLU A 34 -16.72 0.08 -4.48
CA GLU A 34 -15.79 0.00 -3.35
C GLU A 34 -16.20 -1.06 -2.32
N TYR A 35 -17.50 -1.26 -2.11
CA TYR A 35 -18.00 -2.36 -1.26
C TYR A 35 -17.62 -3.72 -1.84
N ASP A 36 -17.81 -3.92 -3.15
CA ASP A 36 -17.43 -5.15 -3.85
C ASP A 36 -15.90 -5.36 -3.78
N ALA A 37 -15.09 -4.30 -3.92
CA ALA A 37 -13.62 -4.38 -3.81
C ALA A 37 -13.13 -4.72 -2.39
N ARG A 38 -13.80 -4.22 -1.34
CA ARG A 38 -13.38 -4.43 0.06
C ARG A 38 -13.85 -5.78 0.62
N TYR A 39 -15.08 -6.18 0.30
CA TYR A 39 -15.72 -7.35 0.90
C TYR A 39 -15.85 -8.53 -0.06
N GLY A 40 -15.95 -8.34 -1.37
CA GLY A 40 -16.11 -9.46 -2.31
C GLY A 40 -17.30 -10.35 -1.93
N GLU A 41 -17.02 -11.61 -1.57
CA GLU A 41 -18.00 -12.60 -1.06
C GLU A 41 -17.92 -12.80 0.47
N PHE A 42 -17.28 -11.91 1.22
CA PHE A 42 -17.04 -12.04 2.67
C PHE A 42 -18.33 -12.27 3.47
N PHE A 43 -19.45 -11.69 3.05
CA PHE A 43 -20.77 -11.89 3.67
C PHE A 43 -21.61 -13.01 3.00
N GLY A 44 -21.03 -13.81 2.10
CA GLY A 44 -21.70 -14.88 1.38
C GLY A 44 -22.57 -14.45 0.18
N GLU A 45 -22.71 -13.15 -0.06
CA GLU A 45 -23.36 -12.54 -1.22
C GLU A 45 -22.47 -11.41 -1.78
N LYS A 46 -22.69 -10.97 -3.02
CA LYS A 46 -22.03 -9.76 -3.53
C LYS A 46 -22.37 -8.57 -2.64
N ALA A 47 -21.40 -7.70 -2.36
CA ALA A 47 -21.62 -6.57 -1.46
C ALA A 47 -22.65 -5.56 -2.03
N SER A 48 -22.80 -5.48 -3.35
CA SER A 48 -23.93 -4.82 -4.03
C SER A 48 -25.32 -5.32 -3.59
N ALA A 49 -25.47 -6.59 -3.20
CA ALA A 49 -26.72 -7.12 -2.65
C ALA A 49 -27.04 -6.54 -1.25
N GLU A 50 -26.03 -6.19 -0.45
CA GLU A 50 -26.23 -5.53 0.84
C GLU A 50 -26.71 -4.08 0.68
N ILE A 51 -26.16 -3.37 -0.31
CA ILE A 51 -26.54 -1.98 -0.62
C ILE A 51 -27.99 -1.92 -1.15
N THR A 52 -28.37 -2.87 -2.01
CA THR A 52 -29.70 -2.96 -2.62
C THR A 52 -30.74 -3.73 -1.80
N ARG A 53 -30.36 -4.30 -0.64
CA ARG A 53 -31.24 -5.11 0.23
C ARG A 53 -32.50 -4.39 0.69
N TYR A 54 -32.42 -3.08 0.90
CA TYR A 54 -33.56 -2.26 1.30
C TYR A 54 -34.06 -1.42 0.12
N PRO A 55 -35.37 -1.45 -0.18
CA PRO A 55 -35.95 -0.66 -1.26
C PRO A 55 -35.77 0.83 -0.97
N ALA A 56 -35.74 1.67 -2.00
CA ALA A 56 -35.63 3.12 -1.85
C ALA A 56 -36.71 3.72 -0.92
N ALA A 57 -37.91 3.12 -0.91
CA ALA A 57 -39.02 3.50 -0.04
C ALA A 57 -38.67 3.45 1.45
N ALA A 58 -37.78 2.55 1.88
CA ALA A 58 -37.33 2.45 3.27
C ALA A 58 -36.54 3.69 3.76
N PHE A 59 -36.04 4.50 2.83
CA PHE A 59 -35.34 5.76 3.11
C PHE A 59 -36.22 6.97 2.81
N SER A 60 -37.51 6.76 2.55
CA SER A 60 -38.45 7.83 2.25
C SER A 60 -38.98 8.49 3.52
N PRO A 61 -39.33 9.78 3.45
CA PRO A 61 -40.04 10.49 4.51
C PRO A 61 -41.28 9.77 5.04
N GLU A 62 -42.01 9.05 4.17
CA GLU A 62 -43.27 8.38 4.48
C GLU A 62 -43.06 7.15 5.37
N GLU A 63 -41.96 6.43 5.19
CA GLU A 63 -41.56 5.29 6.03
C GLU A 63 -40.71 5.71 7.25
N GLY A 64 -40.57 7.02 7.48
CA GLY A 64 -39.78 7.56 8.57
C GLY A 64 -38.26 7.52 8.30
N GLY A 65 -37.83 7.44 7.05
CA GLY A 65 -36.44 7.55 6.63
C GLY A 65 -36.10 8.91 6.00
N ALA A 66 -34.82 9.08 5.67
CA ALA A 66 -34.37 10.18 4.82
C ALA A 66 -33.16 9.73 3.99
N PHE A 67 -33.03 10.28 2.79
CA PHE A 67 -31.86 10.13 1.93
C PHE A 67 -31.35 11.51 1.53
N VAL A 68 -30.10 11.81 1.89
CA VAL A 68 -29.51 13.14 1.73
C VAL A 68 -28.25 13.09 0.87
N LEU A 69 -28.12 14.03 -0.04
CA LEU A 69 -26.92 14.26 -0.84
C LEU A 69 -26.34 15.63 -0.53
N LEU A 70 -25.01 15.71 -0.41
CA LEU A 70 -24.26 16.95 -0.43
C LEU A 70 -23.86 17.23 -1.88
N LEU A 71 -24.44 18.26 -2.47
CA LEU A 71 -24.09 18.72 -3.81
C LEU A 71 -23.03 19.82 -3.72
N ARG A 72 -22.08 19.83 -4.66
CA ARG A 72 -21.20 20.97 -4.96
C ARG A 72 -21.30 21.25 -6.46
N ASP A 73 -21.71 22.46 -6.81
CA ASP A 73 -21.93 22.89 -8.20
C ASP A 73 -22.86 21.94 -8.98
N GLY A 74 -23.90 21.42 -8.30
CA GLY A 74 -24.88 20.50 -8.88
C GLY A 74 -24.48 19.02 -8.90
N VAL A 75 -23.25 18.68 -8.50
CA VAL A 75 -22.73 17.30 -8.48
C VAL A 75 -22.76 16.72 -7.07
N ALA A 76 -23.25 15.48 -6.91
CA ALA A 76 -23.23 14.78 -5.63
C ALA A 76 -21.81 14.35 -5.25
N ILE A 77 -21.28 14.92 -4.16
CA ILE A 77 -19.90 14.68 -3.70
C ILE A 77 -19.84 13.84 -2.41
N ALA A 78 -20.93 13.79 -1.65
CA ALA A 78 -21.11 12.94 -0.48
C ALA A 78 -22.60 12.69 -0.25
N GLY A 79 -22.94 11.66 0.51
CA GLY A 79 -24.33 11.31 0.76
C GLY A 79 -24.48 10.33 1.91
N GLY A 80 -25.71 10.16 2.37
CA GLY A 80 -26.05 9.23 3.42
C GLY A 80 -27.56 9.11 3.56
N ALA A 81 -27.99 8.13 4.34
CA ALA A 81 -29.39 7.87 4.56
C ALA A 81 -29.63 7.41 5.99
N TYR A 82 -30.87 7.44 6.44
CA TYR A 82 -31.31 6.63 7.55
C TYR A 82 -32.68 6.02 7.25
N LYS A 83 -32.96 4.89 7.88
CA LYS A 83 -34.29 4.29 7.91
C LYS A 83 -34.77 4.18 9.35
N ARG A 84 -36.08 4.01 9.54
CA ARG A 84 -36.63 3.68 10.87
C ARG A 84 -36.09 2.33 11.36
N PHE A 85 -35.63 2.29 12.61
CA PHE A 85 -35.28 1.05 13.31
C PHE A 85 -36.39 0.66 14.28
N ASP A 86 -36.79 1.61 15.12
CA ASP A 86 -37.94 1.53 16.01
C ASP A 86 -38.59 2.93 16.14
N ASP A 87 -39.52 3.12 17.07
CA ASP A 87 -40.25 4.39 17.27
C ASP A 87 -39.35 5.56 17.71
N GLN A 88 -38.16 5.27 18.23
CA GLN A 88 -37.24 6.26 18.80
C GLN A 88 -35.84 6.22 18.18
N THR A 89 -35.52 5.21 17.37
CA THR A 89 -34.19 4.97 16.82
C THR A 89 -34.18 5.08 15.30
N ALA A 90 -33.29 5.92 14.77
CA ALA A 90 -32.95 6.00 13.35
C ALA A 90 -31.71 5.14 13.04
N GLU A 91 -31.80 4.23 12.07
CA GLU A 91 -30.66 3.45 11.60
C GLU A 91 -29.97 4.15 10.41
N LEU A 92 -28.81 4.75 10.67
CA LEU A 92 -28.01 5.41 9.65
C LEU A 92 -27.35 4.36 8.74
N LYS A 93 -27.41 4.62 7.44
CA LYS A 93 -26.91 3.76 6.36
C LYS A 93 -26.31 4.59 5.23
N ARG A 94 -25.58 3.90 4.34
CA ARG A 94 -25.12 4.46 3.05
C ARG A 94 -24.29 5.76 3.18
N ILE A 95 -23.61 5.97 4.30
CA ILE A 95 -22.74 7.14 4.50
C ILE A 95 -21.52 7.00 3.59
N TRP A 96 -21.37 7.93 2.65
CA TRP A 96 -20.31 7.89 1.66
C TRP A 96 -19.77 9.26 1.28
N THR A 97 -18.54 9.28 0.81
CA THR A 97 -17.90 10.43 0.17
C THR A 97 -17.20 9.96 -1.09
N SER A 98 -17.47 10.64 -2.20
CA SER A 98 -16.84 10.36 -3.48
C SER A 98 -15.32 10.37 -3.35
N SER A 99 -14.63 9.43 -4.00
CA SER A 99 -13.17 9.27 -3.93
C SER A 99 -12.41 10.54 -4.27
N ALA A 100 -12.92 11.31 -5.25
CA ALA A 100 -12.35 12.59 -5.67
C ALA A 100 -12.46 13.70 -4.59
N HIS A 101 -13.31 13.53 -3.58
CA HIS A 101 -13.67 14.55 -2.59
C HIS A 101 -13.37 14.11 -1.14
N ARG A 102 -12.58 13.05 -0.95
CA ARG A 102 -12.18 12.55 0.38
C ARG A 102 -11.25 13.52 1.12
N ARG A 103 -11.13 13.30 2.43
CA ARG A 103 -10.27 14.08 3.35
C ARG A 103 -10.65 15.57 3.49
N GLN A 104 -11.85 15.96 3.05
CA GLN A 104 -12.42 17.31 3.21
C GLN A 104 -13.42 17.40 4.38
N GLY A 105 -13.56 16.34 5.19
CA GLY A 105 -14.50 16.31 6.32
C GLY A 105 -15.98 16.15 5.93
N LEU A 106 -16.28 15.78 4.69
CA LEU A 106 -17.65 15.70 4.17
C LEU A 106 -18.49 14.62 4.86
N ALA A 107 -17.93 13.44 5.13
CA ALA A 107 -18.64 12.37 5.84
C ALA A 107 -19.13 12.82 7.23
N ARG A 108 -18.32 13.61 7.96
CA ARG A 108 -18.73 14.17 9.26
C ARG A 108 -19.91 15.14 9.13
N ARG A 109 -19.96 15.92 8.04
CA ARG A 109 -21.07 16.83 7.75
C ARG A 109 -22.33 16.07 7.38
N VAL A 110 -22.21 15.00 6.59
CA VAL A 110 -23.34 14.11 6.25
C VAL A 110 -23.91 13.46 7.50
N VAL A 111 -23.07 12.87 8.37
CA VAL A 111 -23.52 12.28 9.63
C VAL A 111 -24.26 13.31 10.48
N LYS A 112 -23.71 14.52 10.60
CA LYS A 112 -24.37 15.60 11.35
C LYS A 112 -25.73 15.98 10.74
N GLU A 113 -25.82 16.14 9.42
CA GLU A 113 -27.10 16.49 8.77
C GLU A 113 -28.15 15.37 8.96
N LEU A 114 -27.74 14.11 8.91
CA LEU A 114 -28.62 12.97 9.20
C LEU A 114 -29.09 12.95 10.66
N GLU A 115 -28.20 13.26 11.60
CA GLU A 115 -28.54 13.40 13.03
C GLU A 115 -29.54 14.54 13.24
N ASP A 116 -29.26 15.73 12.68
CA ASP A 116 -30.11 16.91 12.78
C ASP A 116 -31.50 16.63 12.16
N GLU A 117 -31.57 15.93 11.02
CA GLU A 117 -32.83 15.52 10.42
C GLU A 117 -33.58 14.45 11.22
N ALA A 118 -32.88 13.47 11.80
CA ALA A 118 -33.50 12.47 12.65
C ALA A 118 -34.16 13.12 13.89
N VAL A 119 -33.46 14.08 14.51
CA VAL A 119 -34.02 14.89 15.61
C VAL A 119 -35.24 15.69 15.17
N ARG A 120 -35.20 16.33 13.98
CA ARG A 120 -36.37 17.04 13.42
C ARG A 120 -37.59 16.14 13.24
N ARG A 121 -37.38 14.84 13.05
CA ARG A 121 -38.45 13.83 12.92
C ARG A 121 -38.83 13.13 14.22
N GLY A 122 -38.27 13.54 15.35
CA GLY A 122 -38.62 13.03 16.67
C GLY A 122 -37.86 11.78 17.09
N TYR A 123 -36.81 11.38 16.36
CA TYR A 123 -35.91 10.33 16.81
C TYR A 123 -35.00 10.85 17.92
N THR A 124 -34.87 10.07 18.99
CA THR A 124 -34.01 10.38 20.14
C THR A 124 -32.70 9.61 20.09
N ARG A 125 -32.57 8.60 19.21
CA ARG A 125 -31.39 7.74 19.12
C ARG A 125 -30.97 7.50 17.67
N ALA A 126 -29.66 7.38 17.45
CA ALA A 126 -29.07 6.93 16.21
C ALA A 126 -28.36 5.60 16.41
N TYR A 127 -28.53 4.69 15.45
CA TYR A 127 -27.88 3.39 15.40
C TYR A 127 -27.26 3.19 14.02
N LEU A 128 -26.11 2.53 13.96
CA LEU A 128 -25.48 2.18 12.68
C LEU A 128 -24.59 0.95 12.81
N THR A 129 -24.29 0.35 11.67
CA THR A 129 -23.35 -0.77 11.56
C THR A 129 -22.32 -0.49 10.49
N THR A 130 -21.08 -0.91 10.73
CA THR A 130 -20.01 -0.92 9.71
C THR A 130 -19.34 -2.29 9.68
N GLY A 131 -18.74 -2.65 8.56
CA GLY A 131 -18.00 -3.91 8.47
C GLY A 131 -16.55 -3.77 8.97
N PRO A 132 -15.85 -4.91 9.17
CA PRO A 132 -14.54 -4.94 9.81
C PRO A 132 -13.39 -4.35 8.98
N ARG A 133 -13.57 -4.22 7.66
CA ARG A 133 -12.56 -3.69 6.71
C ARG A 133 -12.75 -2.21 6.39
N GLN A 134 -13.37 -1.47 7.31
CA GLN A 134 -13.64 -0.03 7.20
C GLN A 134 -13.10 0.73 8.42
N PRO A 135 -11.76 0.78 8.62
CA PRO A 135 -11.16 1.49 9.74
C PRO A 135 -11.48 3.00 9.72
N GLU A 136 -11.68 3.59 8.54
CA GLU A 136 -12.04 5.01 8.41
C GLU A 136 -13.43 5.32 8.94
N ALA A 137 -14.41 4.42 8.72
CA ALA A 137 -15.76 4.57 9.22
C ALA A 137 -15.80 4.41 10.75
N LYS A 138 -15.11 3.39 11.29
CA LYS A 138 -14.94 3.20 12.74
C LYS A 138 -14.36 4.45 13.40
N HIS A 139 -13.31 5.04 12.80
CA HIS A 139 -12.72 6.27 13.32
C HIS A 139 -13.67 7.47 13.28
N LEU A 140 -14.44 7.62 12.18
CA LEU A 140 -15.46 8.66 12.06
C LEU A 140 -16.49 8.56 13.19
N TYR A 141 -17.03 7.37 13.47
CA TYR A 141 -18.09 7.18 14.46
C TYR A 141 -17.60 7.44 15.90
N PHE A 142 -16.39 7.00 16.24
CA PHE A 142 -15.79 7.37 17.52
C PHE A 142 -15.62 8.89 17.67
N GLN A 143 -15.21 9.58 16.61
CA GLN A 143 -15.03 11.04 16.63
C GLN A 143 -16.35 11.83 16.65
N THR A 144 -17.43 11.24 16.16
CA THR A 144 -18.78 11.85 16.18
C THR A 144 -19.59 11.49 17.43
N GLY A 145 -18.98 10.76 18.37
CA GLY A 145 -19.55 10.47 19.69
C GLY A 145 -20.44 9.23 19.76
N TYR A 146 -20.27 8.28 18.83
CA TYR A 146 -20.97 6.99 18.91
C TYR A 146 -20.27 6.03 19.87
N THR A 147 -21.07 5.32 20.65
CA THR A 147 -20.66 4.24 21.55
C THR A 147 -20.66 2.91 20.79
N PRO A 148 -19.57 2.12 20.86
CA PRO A 148 -19.53 0.79 20.24
C PRO A 148 -20.42 -0.19 21.01
N LEU A 149 -21.12 -1.07 20.29
CA LEU A 149 -21.97 -2.13 20.82
C LEU A 149 -21.31 -3.53 20.75
N PHE A 150 -19.99 -3.56 20.64
CA PHE A 150 -19.18 -4.77 20.50
C PHE A 150 -17.89 -4.63 21.30
N ASP A 151 -17.25 -5.76 21.59
CA ASP A 151 -15.97 -5.76 22.30
C ASP A 151 -14.86 -5.21 21.40
N THR A 152 -14.32 -4.05 21.76
CA THR A 152 -13.26 -3.37 21.01
C THR A 152 -11.87 -4.01 21.19
N THR A 153 -11.73 -4.99 22.08
CA THR A 153 -10.45 -5.69 22.36
C THR A 153 -10.21 -6.90 21.46
N LEU A 154 -11.27 -7.44 20.84
CA LEU A 154 -11.20 -8.55 19.90
C LEU A 154 -10.64 -8.11 18.54
N ASP A 155 -10.14 -9.07 17.75
CA ASP A 155 -9.73 -8.78 16.38
C ASP A 155 -10.94 -8.23 15.61
N PRO A 156 -10.81 -7.10 14.89
CA PRO A 156 -11.87 -6.55 14.07
C PRO A 156 -12.57 -7.57 13.17
N GLU A 157 -11.85 -8.54 12.60
CA GLU A 157 -12.44 -9.56 11.71
C GLU A 157 -13.16 -10.69 12.49
N GLU A 158 -12.92 -10.87 13.79
CA GLU A 158 -13.70 -11.77 14.65
C GLU A 158 -15.10 -11.20 14.91
N VAL A 159 -15.24 -9.87 14.93
CA VAL A 159 -16.52 -9.18 15.01
C VAL A 159 -17.01 -8.81 13.61
N VAL A 160 -17.78 -9.71 13.00
CA VAL A 160 -18.25 -9.62 11.60
C VAL A 160 -19.02 -8.33 11.29
N VAL A 161 -19.71 -7.75 12.28
CA VAL A 161 -20.45 -6.48 12.16
C VAL A 161 -20.19 -5.60 13.37
N HIS A 162 -19.68 -4.39 13.15
CA HIS A 162 -19.40 -3.41 14.21
C HIS A 162 -20.59 -2.47 14.39
N GLY A 163 -21.43 -2.75 15.39
CA GLY A 163 -22.56 -1.90 15.77
C GLY A 163 -22.16 -0.68 16.60
N PHE A 164 -22.83 0.44 16.38
CA PHE A 164 -22.64 1.70 17.09
C PHE A 164 -23.98 2.35 17.41
N ALA A 165 -24.09 3.00 18.56
CA ALA A 165 -25.27 3.78 18.93
C ALA A 165 -24.90 5.13 19.55
N LYS A 166 -25.77 6.12 19.43
CA LYS A 166 -25.61 7.46 19.96
C LYS A 166 -26.96 8.02 20.39
N SER A 167 -26.99 8.74 21.51
CA SER A 167 -28.16 9.51 21.91
C SER A 167 -28.15 10.84 21.14
N LEU A 168 -29.27 11.17 20.52
CA LEU A 168 -29.46 12.41 19.77
C LEU A 168 -30.08 13.51 20.63
N ASP A 169 -30.60 13.15 21.80
CA ASP A 169 -31.11 14.05 22.83
C ASP A 169 -30.37 13.85 24.16
N ASP A 170 -30.82 14.52 25.21
CA ASP A 170 -30.25 14.40 26.57
C ASP A 170 -30.67 13.09 27.28
N THR A 171 -31.35 12.16 26.60
CA THR A 171 -31.77 10.88 27.19
C THR A 171 -30.56 9.93 27.30
N PRO A 172 -30.36 9.24 28.43
CA PRO A 172 -29.28 8.24 28.57
C PRO A 172 -29.42 7.09 27.56
N LEU A 173 -28.30 6.68 26.96
CA LEU A 173 -28.28 5.57 26.02
C LEU A 173 -28.47 4.22 26.75
N ASP A 174 -29.54 3.49 26.44
CA ASP A 174 -29.71 2.09 26.86
C ASP A 174 -28.84 1.16 25.98
N VAL A 175 -27.54 1.09 26.32
CA VAL A 175 -26.57 0.27 25.59
C VAL A 175 -26.98 -1.20 25.59
N ALA A 176 -27.54 -1.72 26.69
CA ALA A 176 -27.87 -3.14 26.84
C ALA A 176 -29.08 -3.54 25.98
N GLY A 177 -30.15 -2.72 25.98
CA GLY A 177 -31.32 -2.95 25.14
C GLY A 177 -30.98 -2.85 23.64
N ILE A 178 -30.17 -1.86 23.24
CA ILE A 178 -29.78 -1.68 21.84
C ILE A 178 -28.82 -2.79 21.39
N THR A 179 -27.90 -3.23 22.25
CA THR A 179 -27.02 -4.37 21.94
C THR A 179 -27.82 -5.66 21.78
N THR A 180 -28.86 -5.87 22.60
CA THR A 180 -29.76 -7.02 22.47
C THR A 180 -30.53 -6.96 21.14
N ALA A 181 -31.16 -5.81 20.82
CA ALA A 181 -31.85 -5.61 19.55
C ALA A 181 -30.92 -5.73 18.33
N HIS A 182 -29.65 -5.29 18.46
CA HIS A 182 -28.63 -5.48 17.44
C HIS A 182 -28.35 -6.97 17.22
N ASN A 183 -28.09 -7.72 18.29
CA ASN A 183 -27.82 -9.16 18.21
C ASN A 183 -29.03 -9.93 17.65
N ASP A 184 -30.25 -9.54 18.02
CA ASP A 184 -31.48 -10.11 17.45
C ASP A 184 -31.60 -9.78 15.95
N SER A 185 -31.29 -8.56 15.54
CA SER A 185 -31.28 -8.18 14.11
C SER A 185 -30.23 -8.96 13.30
N LEU A 186 -29.09 -9.32 13.92
CA LEU A 186 -28.07 -10.19 13.32
C LEU A 186 -28.56 -11.65 13.27
N ALA A 187 -29.31 -12.11 14.28
CA ALA A 187 -29.92 -13.44 14.28
C ALA A 187 -30.99 -13.58 13.17
N VAL A 188 -31.82 -12.56 12.96
CA VAL A 188 -32.77 -12.50 11.84
C VAL A 188 -32.05 -12.44 10.48
N ARG A 189 -30.89 -11.77 10.38
CA ARG A 189 -30.04 -11.78 9.16
C ARG A 189 -29.54 -13.18 8.77
N SER A 190 -29.49 -14.14 9.69
CA SER A 190 -29.09 -15.53 9.39
C SER A 190 -30.21 -16.36 8.72
N LEU A 191 -31.44 -15.85 8.70
CA LEU A 191 -32.58 -16.45 7.99
C LEU A 191 -32.78 -15.73 6.65
N SER A 192 -32.08 -16.21 5.60
CA SER A 192 -32.35 -15.75 4.23
C SER A 192 -33.76 -16.18 3.79
N PRO A 193 -34.58 -15.30 3.18
CA PRO A 193 -35.91 -15.62 2.68
C PRO A 193 -35.80 -16.39 1.36
N SER A 194 -35.44 -17.67 1.45
CA SER A 194 -35.63 -18.63 0.37
C SER A 194 -36.87 -19.47 0.66
N LYS A 195 -37.87 -19.32 -0.22
CA LYS A 195 -39.15 -20.03 -0.30
C LYS A 195 -40.25 -19.58 0.69
N ARG A 196 -41.14 -18.73 0.17
CA ARG A 196 -42.55 -18.74 0.57
C ARG A 196 -43.16 -20.06 0.11
N ASP A 197 -43.19 -21.03 1.00
CA ASP A 197 -44.24 -22.05 1.04
C ASP A 197 -44.57 -22.24 2.53
N ALA A 198 -45.76 -21.81 2.93
CA ALA A 198 -46.25 -22.02 4.28
C ALA A 198 -46.45 -23.52 4.52
N PRO A 199 -46.12 -23.99 5.75
CA PRO A 199 -47.08 -24.84 6.42
C PRO A 199 -47.35 -24.31 7.83
N THR A 200 -48.64 -24.18 8.11
CA THR A 200 -49.23 -24.10 9.44
C THR A 200 -48.68 -25.21 10.33
N GLY A 201 -47.88 -24.86 11.34
CA GLY A 201 -47.35 -25.81 12.33
C GLY A 201 -46.89 -25.07 13.58
N LYS A 202 -47.33 -25.56 14.74
CA LYS A 202 -47.10 -24.99 16.08
C LYS A 202 -45.61 -24.64 16.31
N ALA A 203 -45.34 -23.48 16.93
CA ALA A 203 -44.00 -23.04 17.30
C ALA A 203 -43.29 -24.09 18.17
N GLU A 204 -42.14 -24.60 17.70
CA GLU A 204 -41.30 -25.53 18.49
C GLU A 204 -40.51 -24.78 19.58
N PRO A 205 -40.26 -25.41 20.75
CA PRO A 205 -39.47 -24.83 21.84
C PRO A 205 -38.03 -24.47 21.42
N PHE A 206 -37.55 -23.33 21.91
CA PHE A 206 -36.27 -22.68 21.59
C PHE A 206 -35.03 -23.60 21.70
N ASP A 207 -35.07 -24.61 22.57
CA ASP A 207 -33.97 -25.56 22.78
C ASP A 207 -33.67 -26.45 21.56
N LYS A 208 -34.71 -26.81 20.78
CA LYS A 208 -34.52 -27.60 19.54
C LYS A 208 -34.04 -26.77 18.36
N LEU A 209 -34.28 -25.45 18.38
CA LEU A 209 -33.74 -24.51 17.39
C LEU A 209 -32.25 -24.25 17.61
N ARG A 210 -31.77 -24.32 18.87
CA ARG A 210 -30.35 -24.21 19.24
C ARG A 210 -29.53 -25.39 18.73
N GLU A 211 -30.08 -26.61 18.72
CA GLU A 211 -29.43 -27.79 18.12
C GLU A 211 -29.39 -27.73 16.58
N ARG A 212 -30.29 -26.95 15.95
CA ARG A 212 -30.32 -26.69 14.51
C ARG A 212 -29.56 -25.44 14.09
N ALA A 213 -28.94 -24.71 15.02
CA ALA A 213 -28.00 -23.64 14.70
C ALA A 213 -26.92 -24.25 13.78
N VAL A 214 -26.97 -23.85 12.51
CA VAL A 214 -26.13 -24.39 11.44
C VAL A 214 -24.69 -24.42 11.93
N LYS A 215 -24.17 -25.63 12.13
CA LYS A 215 -22.76 -25.86 12.46
C LYS A 215 -21.95 -25.16 11.38
N VAL A 216 -21.34 -24.02 11.71
CA VAL A 216 -20.47 -23.27 10.81
C VAL A 216 -19.30 -24.20 10.48
N VAL A 217 -19.37 -24.86 9.34
CA VAL A 217 -18.27 -25.67 8.82
C VAL A 217 -17.33 -24.67 8.15
N PRO A 218 -16.09 -24.49 8.66
CA PRO A 218 -15.15 -23.57 8.04
C PRO A 218 -14.96 -23.98 6.58
N ALA A 219 -15.04 -23.00 5.67
CA ALA A 219 -14.74 -23.23 4.26
C ALA A 219 -13.35 -23.86 4.17
N ARG A 220 -13.29 -25.11 3.72
CA ARG A 220 -12.02 -25.82 3.58
C ARG A 220 -11.26 -25.14 2.47
N HIS A 221 -10.26 -24.34 2.80
CA HIS A 221 -9.36 -23.69 1.83
C HIS A 221 -8.30 -24.68 1.34
N TRP A 222 -8.73 -25.87 0.88
CA TRP A 222 -7.85 -26.96 0.47
C TRP A 222 -6.84 -26.50 -0.59
N TRP A 223 -7.21 -25.57 -1.48
CA TRP A 223 -6.30 -25.01 -2.47
C TRP A 223 -5.15 -24.19 -1.86
N ARG A 224 -5.35 -23.52 -0.71
CA ARG A 224 -4.24 -22.85 0.01
C ARG A 224 -3.26 -23.89 0.55
N TRP A 225 -3.76 -24.97 1.15
CA TRP A 225 -2.91 -26.06 1.63
C TRP A 225 -2.17 -26.76 0.48
N VAL A 226 -2.86 -27.02 -0.64
CA VAL A 226 -2.26 -27.58 -1.85
C VAL A 226 -1.17 -26.65 -2.41
N LEU A 227 -1.45 -25.34 -2.53
CA LEU A 227 -0.48 -24.35 -3.00
C LEU A 227 0.70 -24.21 -2.03
N SER A 228 0.46 -24.16 -0.72
CA SER A 228 1.51 -24.11 0.29
C SER A 228 2.37 -25.36 0.27
N ALA A 229 1.77 -26.54 0.13
CA ALA A 229 2.49 -27.80 -0.01
C ALA A 229 3.30 -27.85 -1.31
N LEU A 230 2.75 -27.34 -2.42
CA LEU A 230 3.46 -27.24 -3.70
C LEU A 230 4.66 -26.28 -3.61
N VAL A 231 4.48 -25.11 -3.00
CA VAL A 231 5.57 -24.15 -2.78
C VAL A 231 6.64 -24.75 -1.86
N ALA A 232 6.23 -25.38 -0.75
CA ALA A 232 7.16 -26.06 0.15
C ALA A 232 7.92 -27.17 -0.57
N PHE A 233 7.23 -27.98 -1.39
CA PHE A 233 7.86 -29.02 -2.21
C PHE A 233 8.89 -28.43 -3.18
N VAL A 234 8.57 -27.35 -3.91
CA VAL A 234 9.51 -26.70 -4.84
C VAL A 234 10.73 -26.14 -4.10
N VAL A 235 10.52 -25.49 -2.95
CA VAL A 235 11.62 -24.97 -2.12
C VAL A 235 12.48 -26.10 -1.58
N LEU A 236 11.88 -27.17 -1.05
CA LEU A 236 12.60 -28.34 -0.55
C LEU A 236 13.36 -29.04 -1.67
N GLN A 237 12.77 -29.16 -2.85
CA GLN A 237 13.43 -29.74 -4.02
C GLN A 237 14.63 -28.91 -4.46
N PHE A 238 14.50 -27.58 -4.45
CA PHE A 238 15.61 -26.67 -4.75
C PHE A 238 16.73 -26.78 -3.71
N VAL A 239 16.40 -26.78 -2.41
CA VAL A 239 17.38 -26.94 -1.33
C VAL A 239 18.05 -28.32 -1.38
N TRP A 240 17.29 -29.38 -1.62
CA TRP A 240 17.83 -30.72 -1.81
C TRP A 240 18.82 -30.75 -2.98
N SER A 241 18.45 -30.18 -4.13
CA SER A 241 19.35 -30.04 -5.30
C SER A 241 20.62 -29.26 -4.94
N LEU A 242 20.51 -28.12 -4.25
CA LEU A 242 21.68 -27.32 -3.82
C LEU A 242 22.68 -28.16 -3.02
N VAL A 243 22.20 -29.05 -2.15
CA VAL A 243 23.06 -29.85 -1.27
C VAL A 243 23.59 -31.11 -1.96
N THR A 244 22.76 -31.80 -2.74
CA THR A 244 23.11 -33.14 -3.28
C THR A 244 23.74 -33.10 -4.67
N ASN A 245 23.50 -32.04 -5.45
CA ASN A 245 23.96 -31.97 -6.82
C ASN A 245 25.46 -31.61 -6.88
N LYS A 246 26.27 -32.59 -7.31
CA LYS A 246 27.73 -32.48 -7.42
C LYS A 246 28.19 -31.36 -8.37
N GLN A 247 27.34 -30.93 -9.31
CA GLN A 247 27.64 -29.88 -10.28
C GLN A 247 27.78 -28.48 -9.64
N TYR A 248 27.30 -28.29 -8.41
CA TYR A 248 27.51 -27.03 -7.69
C TYR A 248 28.94 -26.83 -7.22
N GLU A 249 29.71 -27.92 -7.04
CA GLU A 249 31.14 -27.87 -6.68
C GLU A 249 31.46 -26.86 -5.56
N TRP A 250 30.83 -27.01 -4.39
CA TRP A 250 30.94 -26.07 -3.26
C TRP A 250 32.38 -25.77 -2.82
N ASN A 251 33.32 -26.70 -3.04
CA ASN A 251 34.74 -26.50 -2.78
C ASN A 251 35.33 -25.41 -3.70
N VAL A 252 34.99 -25.46 -5.00
CA VAL A 252 35.41 -24.45 -6.00
C VAL A 252 34.74 -23.11 -5.72
N PHE A 253 33.46 -23.12 -5.35
CA PHE A 253 32.78 -21.91 -4.90
C PHE A 253 33.54 -21.25 -3.73
N ALA A 254 33.85 -22.01 -2.68
CA ALA A 254 34.54 -21.50 -1.49
C ALA A 254 35.93 -20.95 -1.80
N GLU A 255 36.68 -21.60 -2.70
CA GLU A 255 37.99 -21.15 -3.16
C GLU A 255 37.92 -19.77 -3.83
N TYR A 256 36.97 -19.58 -4.76
CA TYR A 256 36.85 -18.33 -5.51
C TYR A 256 36.12 -17.22 -4.77
N PHE A 257 35.24 -17.54 -3.82
CA PHE A 257 34.37 -16.58 -3.15
C PHE A 257 35.13 -15.43 -2.50
N PHE A 258 36.27 -15.72 -1.85
CA PHE A 258 37.17 -14.72 -1.24
C PHE A 258 38.48 -14.55 -1.99
N SER A 259 38.56 -14.99 -3.25
CA SER A 259 39.77 -14.82 -4.05
C SER A 259 40.07 -13.34 -4.29
N GLN A 260 41.37 -12.99 -4.33
CA GLN A 260 41.79 -11.59 -4.51
C GLN A 260 41.22 -10.97 -5.79
N SER A 261 41.14 -11.73 -6.87
CA SER A 261 40.56 -11.27 -8.14
C SER A 261 39.08 -10.88 -7.98
N VAL A 262 38.28 -11.72 -7.30
CA VAL A 262 36.87 -11.44 -7.04
C VAL A 262 36.71 -10.23 -6.12
N LEU A 263 37.47 -10.14 -5.03
CA LEU A 263 37.40 -9.00 -4.10
C LEU A 263 37.82 -7.67 -4.75
N ASN A 264 38.86 -7.68 -5.59
CA ASN A 264 39.26 -6.49 -6.36
C ASN A 264 38.15 -6.05 -7.32
N SER A 265 37.54 -7.00 -8.04
CA SER A 265 36.45 -6.72 -8.98
C SER A 265 35.17 -6.23 -8.29
N LEU A 266 34.90 -6.72 -7.07
CA LEU A 266 33.84 -6.21 -6.21
C LEU A 266 34.08 -4.74 -5.86
N GLY A 267 35.33 -4.36 -5.56
CA GLY A 267 35.73 -2.98 -5.36
C GLY A 267 35.45 -2.10 -6.59
N VAL A 268 35.70 -2.60 -7.80
CA VAL A 268 35.38 -1.90 -9.05
C VAL A 268 33.87 -1.74 -9.23
N THR A 269 33.07 -2.80 -9.02
CA THR A 269 31.60 -2.75 -9.07
C THR A 269 31.04 -1.70 -8.09
N LEU A 270 31.52 -1.69 -6.84
CA LEU A 270 31.10 -0.72 -5.83
C LEU A 270 31.56 0.70 -6.19
N GLY A 271 32.79 0.87 -6.67
CA GLY A 271 33.33 2.16 -7.12
C GLY A 271 32.52 2.77 -8.26
N LEU A 272 32.22 1.98 -9.30
CA LEU A 272 31.34 2.39 -10.41
C LEU A 272 29.96 2.80 -9.89
N THR A 273 29.36 1.98 -9.03
CA THR A 273 28.06 2.27 -8.45
C THR A 273 28.09 3.61 -7.70
N VAL A 274 29.04 3.81 -6.79
CA VAL A 274 29.12 5.03 -5.97
C VAL A 274 29.30 6.28 -6.84
N VAL A 275 30.24 6.24 -7.79
CA VAL A 275 30.49 7.39 -8.68
C VAL A 275 29.26 7.69 -9.54
N SER A 276 28.63 6.67 -10.12
CA SER A 276 27.44 6.83 -10.96
C SER A 276 26.20 7.26 -10.19
N VAL A 277 26.02 6.80 -8.94
CA VAL A 277 24.93 7.28 -8.07
C VAL A 277 25.13 8.75 -7.73
N ILE A 278 26.34 9.15 -7.30
CA ILE A 278 26.62 10.54 -6.92
C ILE A 278 26.49 11.46 -8.12
N GLY A 279 27.17 11.14 -9.23
CA GLY A 279 27.10 11.92 -10.46
C GLY A 279 25.68 11.97 -11.02
N GLY A 280 25.00 10.82 -11.03
CA GLY A 280 23.62 10.72 -11.51
C GLY A 280 22.67 11.53 -10.67
N PHE A 281 22.81 11.52 -9.34
CA PHE A 281 21.94 12.28 -8.44
C PHE A 281 22.15 13.79 -8.60
N ILE A 282 23.41 14.23 -8.68
CA ILE A 282 23.74 15.65 -8.91
C ILE A 282 23.16 16.12 -10.24
N LEU A 283 23.45 15.40 -11.33
CA LEU A 283 22.94 15.75 -12.66
C LEU A 283 21.42 15.64 -12.74
N GLY A 284 20.85 14.60 -12.14
CA GLY A 284 19.40 14.39 -12.06
C GLY A 284 18.69 15.51 -11.30
N ALA A 285 19.28 16.03 -10.21
CA ALA A 285 18.75 17.18 -9.49
C ALA A 285 18.79 18.47 -10.34
N VAL A 286 19.84 18.68 -11.13
CA VAL A 286 19.91 19.80 -12.07
C VAL A 286 18.83 19.67 -13.14
N LEU A 287 18.69 18.48 -13.75
CA LEU A 287 17.69 18.21 -14.77
C LEU A 287 16.26 18.32 -14.23
N ALA A 288 16.00 17.88 -13.00
CA ALA A 288 14.70 18.05 -12.34
C ALA A 288 14.36 19.54 -12.16
N ASN A 289 15.33 20.37 -11.79
CA ASN A 289 15.14 21.83 -11.71
C ASN A 289 14.84 22.45 -13.08
N PHE A 290 15.56 22.04 -14.14
CA PHE A 290 15.26 22.48 -15.51
C PHE A 290 13.87 22.06 -15.94
N ARG A 291 13.48 20.83 -15.62
CA ARG A 291 12.18 20.25 -15.94
C ARG A 291 11.03 20.98 -15.24
N LEU A 292 11.22 21.43 -14.01
CA LEU A 292 10.28 22.24 -13.22
C LEU A 292 10.32 23.74 -13.55
N SER A 293 11.26 24.18 -14.37
CA SER A 293 11.40 25.60 -14.75
C SER A 293 10.26 26.05 -15.64
N LYS A 294 9.88 27.33 -15.52
CA LYS A 294 8.93 27.99 -16.43
C LYS A 294 9.54 28.28 -17.81
N SER A 295 10.87 28.22 -17.95
CA SER A 295 11.55 28.45 -19.23
C SER A 295 11.30 27.26 -20.17
N PRO A 296 10.70 27.48 -21.36
CA PRO A 296 10.40 26.40 -22.29
C PRO A 296 11.68 25.75 -22.84
N LEU A 297 12.77 26.51 -22.94
CA LEU A 297 14.07 25.97 -23.39
C LEU A 297 14.65 24.99 -22.37
N LEU A 298 14.69 25.36 -21.08
CA LEU A 298 15.23 24.50 -20.03
C LEU A 298 14.35 23.26 -19.82
N SER A 299 13.02 23.45 -19.76
CA SER A 299 12.09 22.33 -19.57
C SER A 299 12.07 21.40 -20.79
N GLY A 300 12.15 21.96 -22.00
CA GLY A 300 12.24 21.20 -23.26
C GLY A 300 13.56 20.43 -23.40
N ALA A 301 14.70 21.04 -23.07
CA ALA A 301 15.99 20.36 -23.08
C ALA A 301 16.03 19.19 -22.07
N ALA A 302 15.55 19.42 -20.84
CA ALA A 302 15.44 18.37 -19.84
C ALA A 302 14.46 17.27 -20.26
N TYR A 303 13.34 17.63 -20.93
CA TYR A 303 12.42 16.66 -21.49
C TYR A 303 13.10 15.69 -22.44
N ALA A 304 13.79 16.26 -23.44
CA ALA A 304 14.43 15.51 -24.51
C ALA A 304 15.52 14.59 -23.95
N TYR A 305 16.34 15.11 -23.03
CA TYR A 305 17.33 14.32 -22.31
C TYR A 305 16.69 13.13 -21.58
N ILE A 306 15.69 13.40 -20.73
CA ILE A 306 15.07 12.36 -19.90
C ILE A 306 14.39 11.30 -20.78
N TRP A 307 13.65 11.75 -21.80
CA TRP A 307 13.00 10.86 -22.76
C TRP A 307 14.02 9.95 -23.45
N PHE A 308 15.10 10.50 -23.98
CA PHE A 308 16.13 9.74 -24.68
C PHE A 308 16.80 8.71 -23.78
N PHE A 309 17.37 9.14 -22.65
CA PHE A 309 18.16 8.27 -21.77
C PHE A 309 17.34 7.18 -21.08
N ARG A 310 16.03 7.38 -20.91
CA ARG A 310 15.10 6.34 -20.42
C ARG A 310 14.60 5.41 -21.52
N SER A 311 14.57 5.86 -22.77
CA SER A 311 14.08 5.06 -23.90
C SER A 311 15.16 4.17 -24.52
N VAL A 312 16.43 4.59 -24.47
CA VAL A 312 17.55 3.82 -25.03
C VAL A 312 18.05 2.79 -24.00
N PRO A 313 18.20 1.50 -24.37
CA PRO A 313 18.74 0.49 -23.47
C PRO A 313 20.14 0.86 -22.96
N LEU A 314 20.40 0.66 -21.66
CA LEU A 314 21.69 0.97 -21.04
C LEU A 314 22.87 0.34 -21.78
N LEU A 315 22.73 -0.92 -22.22
CA LEU A 315 23.76 -1.61 -23.00
C LEU A 315 24.20 -0.82 -24.25
N VAL A 316 23.23 -0.30 -25.01
CA VAL A 316 23.50 0.48 -26.22
C VAL A 316 24.22 1.78 -25.86
N GLN A 317 23.82 2.43 -24.77
CA GLN A 317 24.48 3.65 -24.31
C GLN A 317 25.95 3.39 -23.98
N ILE A 318 26.24 2.33 -23.20
CA ILE A 318 27.61 1.95 -22.83
C ILE A 318 28.47 1.68 -24.07
N LEU A 319 27.92 0.96 -25.06
CA LEU A 319 28.63 0.71 -26.32
C LEU A 319 28.93 1.99 -27.09
N VAL A 320 27.98 2.94 -27.16
CA VAL A 320 28.20 4.23 -27.82
C VAL A 320 29.29 5.04 -27.12
N TRP A 321 29.26 5.12 -25.78
CA TRP A 321 30.28 5.86 -25.02
C TRP A 321 31.67 5.24 -25.14
N TYR A 322 31.75 3.91 -25.14
CA TYR A 322 33.02 3.21 -25.31
C TYR A 322 33.60 3.39 -26.71
N ASN A 323 32.73 3.42 -27.73
CA ASN A 323 33.10 3.61 -29.13
C ASN A 323 33.11 5.09 -29.57
N LEU A 324 33.06 6.04 -28.64
CA LEU A 324 32.96 7.47 -28.95
C LEU A 324 34.11 7.97 -29.84
N GLY A 325 35.29 7.37 -29.73
CA GLY A 325 36.45 7.67 -30.56
C GLY A 325 36.26 7.40 -32.06
N TYR A 326 35.34 6.52 -32.44
CA TYR A 326 35.00 6.32 -33.86
C TYR A 326 34.20 7.48 -34.44
N LEU A 327 33.37 8.12 -33.61
CA LEU A 327 32.58 9.28 -34.02
C LEU A 327 33.37 10.59 -33.90
N TYR A 328 34.16 10.71 -32.84
CA TYR A 328 35.00 11.87 -32.56
C TYR A 328 36.41 11.40 -32.21
N PRO A 329 37.34 11.26 -33.18
CA PRO A 329 38.69 10.75 -32.92
C PRO A 329 39.50 11.62 -31.95
N THR A 330 39.28 12.93 -32.01
CA THR A 330 39.90 13.92 -31.13
C THR A 330 38.83 14.77 -30.45
N LEU A 331 38.95 14.95 -29.14
CA LEU A 331 38.16 15.90 -28.36
C LEU A 331 39.07 17.04 -27.91
N GLY A 332 38.57 18.26 -27.92
CA GLY A 332 39.35 19.42 -27.52
C GLY A 332 38.51 20.64 -27.21
N LEU A 333 39.19 21.72 -26.87
CA LEU A 333 38.60 23.06 -26.85
C LEU A 333 39.04 23.75 -28.13
N GLY A 334 38.09 24.06 -29.00
CA GLY A 334 38.32 24.66 -30.30
C GLY A 334 37.39 25.84 -30.55
N THR A 335 37.38 26.33 -31.79
CA THR A 335 36.38 27.31 -32.20
C THR A 335 34.98 26.67 -32.24
N PRO A 336 33.95 27.29 -31.62
CA PRO A 336 32.60 26.76 -31.65
C PRO A 336 32.12 26.50 -33.08
N PHE A 337 31.38 25.40 -33.29
CA PHE A 337 30.79 25.00 -34.58
C PHE A 337 31.80 24.60 -35.68
N THR A 338 33.07 24.34 -35.34
CA THR A 338 34.08 23.83 -36.28
C THR A 338 34.79 22.60 -35.71
N THR A 339 35.24 21.69 -36.58
CA THR A 339 36.00 20.48 -36.22
C THR A 339 37.50 20.59 -36.48
N ASP A 340 37.93 21.68 -37.14
CA ASP A 340 39.21 21.74 -37.83
C ASP A 340 40.30 22.46 -37.02
N PHE A 341 39.90 23.16 -35.95
CA PHE A 341 40.83 23.91 -35.10
C PHE A 341 40.57 23.67 -33.62
N TRP A 342 41.58 23.08 -32.95
CA TRP A 342 41.60 22.85 -31.52
C TRP A 342 42.74 23.65 -30.88
N LEU A 343 42.41 24.50 -29.90
CA LEU A 343 43.39 25.19 -29.04
C LEU A 343 44.14 24.18 -28.17
N VAL A 344 43.43 23.15 -27.70
CA VAL A 344 43.97 21.99 -26.98
C VAL A 344 43.17 20.77 -27.44
N SER A 345 43.84 19.70 -27.85
CA SER A 345 43.19 18.45 -28.27
C SER A 345 43.77 17.24 -27.54
N PHE A 346 42.92 16.25 -27.34
CA PHE A 346 43.25 14.97 -26.73
C PHE A 346 42.68 13.85 -27.61
N SER A 347 43.40 12.73 -27.68
CA SER A 347 42.85 11.51 -28.28
C SER A 347 41.66 11.04 -27.44
N THR A 348 40.51 10.85 -28.08
CA THR A 348 39.30 10.41 -27.40
C THR A 348 39.45 9.02 -26.80
N THR A 349 40.21 8.13 -27.45
CA THR A 349 40.47 6.77 -26.94
C THR A 349 41.36 6.77 -25.70
N THR A 350 42.21 7.79 -25.55
CA THR A 350 43.04 7.97 -24.34
C THR A 350 42.23 8.59 -23.20
N LEU A 351 41.34 9.52 -23.53
CA LEU A 351 40.50 10.21 -22.54
C LEU A 351 39.36 9.32 -22.03
N ILE A 352 38.68 8.61 -22.94
CA ILE A 352 37.51 7.78 -22.67
C ILE A 352 37.95 6.32 -22.58
N THR A 353 38.58 5.97 -21.46
CA THR A 353 38.88 4.58 -21.12
C THR A 353 37.59 3.77 -20.90
N ALA A 354 37.68 2.43 -20.87
CA ALA A 354 36.52 1.57 -20.57
C ALA A 354 35.81 1.98 -19.26
N PHE A 355 36.58 2.32 -18.23
CA PHE A 355 36.04 2.77 -16.95
C PHE A 355 35.35 4.14 -17.08
N ALA A 356 35.95 5.08 -17.80
CA ALA A 356 35.37 6.40 -18.03
C ALA A 356 34.08 6.32 -18.86
N ALA A 357 34.08 5.53 -19.95
CA ALA A 357 32.91 5.28 -20.77
C ALA A 357 31.76 4.67 -19.96
N ALA A 358 32.07 3.65 -19.14
CA ALA A 358 31.10 3.01 -18.25
C ALA A 358 30.52 4.01 -17.25
N THR A 359 31.39 4.78 -16.60
CA THR A 359 31.00 5.79 -15.62
C THR A 359 30.09 6.85 -16.26
N ILE A 360 30.43 7.36 -17.44
CA ILE A 360 29.63 8.34 -18.18
C ILE A 360 28.28 7.75 -18.53
N GLY A 361 28.25 6.56 -19.15
CA GLY A 361 27.01 5.92 -19.56
C GLY A 361 26.07 5.63 -18.39
N LEU A 362 26.59 5.02 -17.33
CA LEU A 362 25.82 4.74 -16.11
C LEU A 362 25.33 6.05 -15.45
N THR A 363 26.18 7.07 -15.37
CA THR A 363 25.82 8.37 -14.76
C THR A 363 24.70 9.07 -15.53
N LEU A 364 24.82 9.15 -16.85
CA LEU A 364 23.83 9.82 -17.69
C LEU A 364 22.50 9.06 -17.71
N HIS A 365 22.57 7.73 -17.81
CA HIS A 365 21.38 6.87 -17.68
C HIS A 365 20.68 7.12 -16.34
N GLN A 366 21.42 7.06 -15.24
CA GLN A 366 20.89 7.20 -13.89
C GLN A 366 20.32 8.61 -13.63
N ALA A 367 20.95 9.65 -14.17
CA ALA A 367 20.49 11.02 -14.04
C ALA A 367 19.07 11.22 -14.56
N ALA A 368 18.69 10.54 -15.64
CA ALA A 368 17.34 10.63 -16.21
C ALA A 368 16.27 10.02 -15.27
N TYR A 369 16.56 8.88 -14.63
CA TYR A 369 15.68 8.26 -13.66
C TYR A 369 15.58 9.10 -12.38
N PHE A 370 16.71 9.55 -11.84
CA PHE A 370 16.72 10.42 -10.66
C PHE A 370 16.03 11.76 -10.90
N ALA A 371 16.16 12.37 -12.08
CA ALA A 371 15.46 13.61 -12.42
C ALA A 371 13.94 13.45 -12.31
N GLU A 372 13.39 12.35 -12.81
CA GLU A 372 11.95 12.07 -12.73
C GLU A 372 11.49 11.72 -11.32
N ILE A 373 12.30 11.00 -10.54
CA ILE A 373 12.00 10.72 -9.13
C ILE A 373 11.97 12.02 -8.33
N ILE A 374 12.98 12.89 -8.48
CA ILE A 374 13.05 14.18 -7.77
C ILE A 374 11.90 15.07 -8.19
N ARG A 375 11.61 15.17 -9.50
CA ARG A 375 10.47 15.94 -10.03
C ARG A 375 9.15 15.44 -9.47
N GLY A 376 8.90 14.12 -9.56
CA GLY A 376 7.69 13.49 -9.05
C GLY A 376 7.51 13.69 -7.55
N GLY A 377 8.59 13.57 -6.79
CA GLY A 377 8.59 13.84 -5.35
C GLY A 377 8.26 15.28 -4.99
N ILE A 378 8.83 16.27 -5.69
CA ILE A 378 8.50 17.68 -5.48
C ILE A 378 7.02 17.97 -5.82
N LEU A 379 6.52 17.42 -6.93
CA LEU A 379 5.12 17.60 -7.36
C LEU A 379 4.11 16.84 -6.50
N SER A 380 4.56 15.85 -5.70
CA SER A 380 3.69 15.13 -4.77
C SER A 380 3.31 15.94 -3.52
N VAL A 381 3.99 17.06 -3.27
CA VAL A 381 3.69 17.94 -2.14
C VAL A 381 2.41 18.73 -2.44
N ASP A 382 1.49 18.74 -1.47
CA ASP A 382 0.20 19.41 -1.59
C ASP A 382 0.33 20.91 -1.92
N GLN A 383 -0.41 21.35 -2.93
CA GLN A 383 -0.37 22.72 -3.42
C GLN A 383 -0.85 23.72 -2.35
N GLY A 384 -1.82 23.33 -1.51
CA GLY A 384 -2.33 24.17 -0.42
C GLY A 384 -1.25 24.53 0.60
N GLN A 385 -0.26 23.66 0.84
CA GLN A 385 0.88 24.02 1.68
C GLN A 385 1.79 25.07 1.05
N LEU A 386 1.96 25.04 -0.28
CA LEU A 386 2.73 26.03 -1.02
C LEU A 386 2.06 27.40 -1.01
N GLU A 387 0.74 27.42 -1.10
CA GLU A 387 -0.11 28.61 -1.05
C GLU A 387 -0.19 29.18 0.36
N ALA A 388 -0.43 28.34 1.38
CA ALA A 388 -0.44 28.78 2.79
C ALA A 388 0.89 29.39 3.21
N SER A 389 2.01 28.75 2.86
CA SER A 389 3.34 29.31 3.12
C SER A 389 3.65 30.57 2.30
N ALA A 390 3.02 30.74 1.12
CA ALA A 390 3.06 32.00 0.38
C ALA A 390 2.32 33.12 1.12
N ALA A 391 1.11 32.83 1.60
CA ALA A 391 0.25 33.77 2.30
C ALA A 391 0.88 34.27 3.61
N LEU A 392 1.66 33.41 4.28
CA LEU A 392 2.47 33.77 5.45
C LEU A 392 3.74 34.57 5.12
N GLY A 393 3.98 34.93 3.85
CA GLY A 393 5.13 35.72 3.43
C GLY A 393 6.48 34.99 3.49
N LEU A 394 6.48 33.65 3.63
CA LEU A 394 7.74 32.90 3.75
C LEU A 394 8.55 32.97 2.45
N PRO A 395 9.84 33.36 2.49
CA PRO A 395 10.66 33.47 1.30
C PRO A 395 10.84 32.09 0.63
N ARG A 396 10.97 32.07 -0.71
CA ARG A 396 11.01 30.83 -1.51
C ARG A 396 12.04 29.82 -1.02
N ARG A 397 13.23 30.27 -0.59
CA ARG A 397 14.28 29.40 -0.04
C ARG A 397 13.83 28.70 1.25
N VAL A 398 13.26 29.46 2.18
CA VAL A 398 12.76 28.90 3.46
C VAL A 398 11.62 27.92 3.19
N ARG A 399 10.70 28.29 2.31
CA ARG A 399 9.60 27.43 1.88
C ARG A 399 10.10 26.12 1.29
N PHE A 400 11.05 26.19 0.35
CA PHE A 400 11.62 25.00 -0.26
C PHE A 400 12.33 24.10 0.77
N PHE A 401 13.30 24.63 1.51
CA PHE A 401 14.12 23.80 2.40
C PHE A 401 13.42 23.36 3.68
N ARG A 402 12.46 24.13 4.22
CA ARG A 402 11.77 23.78 5.48
C ARG A 402 10.41 23.12 5.29
N ILE A 403 9.77 23.26 4.13
CA ILE A 403 8.41 22.74 3.90
C ILE A 403 8.41 21.71 2.76
N ILE A 404 8.88 22.09 1.57
CA ILE A 404 8.77 21.24 0.37
C ILE A 404 9.74 20.06 0.44
N LEU A 405 11.03 20.34 0.60
CA LEU A 405 12.10 19.34 0.51
C LEU A 405 11.95 18.22 1.53
N PRO A 406 11.66 18.46 2.83
CA PRO A 406 11.47 17.37 3.79
C PRO A 406 10.32 16.44 3.41
N GLN A 407 9.26 16.98 2.82
CA GLN A 407 8.08 16.20 2.43
C GLN A 407 8.31 15.47 1.11
N ALA A 408 8.89 16.14 0.12
CA ALA A 408 9.31 15.54 -1.15
C ALA A 408 10.32 14.42 -0.91
N ALA A 409 11.26 14.58 0.02
CA ALA A 409 12.26 13.57 0.35
C ALA A 409 11.63 12.21 0.73
N ARG A 410 10.47 12.22 1.42
CA ARG A 410 9.75 11.00 1.79
C ARG A 410 9.22 10.23 0.57
N ALA A 411 8.83 10.94 -0.49
CA ALA A 411 8.38 10.34 -1.75
C ALA A 411 9.56 9.97 -2.66
N ILE A 412 10.67 10.71 -2.59
CA ILE A 412 11.89 10.51 -3.39
C ILE A 412 12.65 9.27 -2.92
N LEU A 413 12.88 9.14 -1.61
CA LEU A 413 13.84 8.17 -1.05
C LEU A 413 13.55 6.71 -1.41
N PRO A 414 12.32 6.19 -1.33
CA PRO A 414 12.07 4.78 -1.65
C PRO A 414 12.43 4.44 -3.09
N ASN A 415 12.01 5.30 -4.04
CA ASN A 415 12.32 5.11 -5.44
C ASN A 415 13.81 5.34 -5.74
N PHE A 416 14.43 6.32 -5.07
CA PHE A 416 15.87 6.55 -5.18
C PHE A 416 16.68 5.31 -4.80
N PHE A 417 16.39 4.66 -3.67
CA PHE A 417 17.10 3.44 -3.27
C PHE A 417 16.80 2.25 -4.18
N ASN A 418 15.56 2.11 -4.66
CA ASN A 418 15.23 1.08 -5.65
C ASN A 418 16.12 1.21 -6.91
N GLU A 419 16.32 2.44 -7.38
CA GLU A 419 17.19 2.73 -8.51
C GLU A 419 18.69 2.49 -8.20
N VAL A 420 19.15 2.77 -6.98
CA VAL A 420 20.53 2.43 -6.56
C VAL A 420 20.76 0.91 -6.55
N ILE A 421 19.80 0.14 -6.01
CA ILE A 421 19.84 -1.33 -6.02
C ILE A 421 19.80 -1.86 -7.46
N GLY A 422 18.97 -1.26 -8.31
CA GLY A 422 18.93 -1.55 -9.73
C GLY A 422 20.27 -1.29 -10.42
N LEU A 423 20.91 -0.15 -10.14
CA LEU A 423 22.19 0.24 -10.72
C LEU A 423 23.32 -0.71 -10.33
N VAL A 424 23.41 -1.18 -9.08
CA VAL A 424 24.41 -2.21 -8.70
C VAL A 424 24.31 -3.42 -9.60
N LYS A 425 23.09 -3.93 -9.83
CA LYS A 425 22.87 -5.07 -10.75
C LYS A 425 23.16 -4.66 -12.20
N GLY A 426 22.80 -3.44 -12.57
CA GLY A 426 23.02 -2.86 -13.90
C GLY A 426 24.49 -2.68 -14.27
N THR A 427 25.39 -2.53 -13.30
CA THR A 427 26.84 -2.48 -13.57
C THR A 427 27.35 -3.72 -14.29
N SER A 428 26.69 -4.87 -14.10
CA SER A 428 27.03 -6.12 -14.80
C SER A 428 27.00 -5.97 -16.31
N VAL A 429 26.17 -5.06 -16.87
CA VAL A 429 26.07 -4.78 -18.32
C VAL A 429 27.40 -4.29 -18.91
N VAL A 430 28.25 -3.67 -18.08
CA VAL A 430 29.54 -3.12 -18.49
C VAL A 430 30.55 -4.23 -18.87
N PHE A 431 30.28 -5.50 -18.55
CA PHE A 431 31.11 -6.63 -19.01
C PHE A 431 31.32 -6.63 -20.53
N VAL A 432 30.39 -6.08 -21.31
CA VAL A 432 30.46 -6.01 -22.78
C VAL A 432 31.65 -5.19 -23.29
N VAL A 433 32.15 -4.23 -22.49
CA VAL A 433 33.33 -3.42 -22.82
C VAL A 433 34.60 -3.93 -22.11
N ALA A 434 34.56 -5.19 -21.65
CA ALA A 434 35.66 -5.88 -21.00
C ALA A 434 36.20 -5.18 -19.73
N LEU A 435 35.36 -4.45 -19.01
CA LEU A 435 35.75 -3.83 -17.75
C LEU A 435 35.76 -4.89 -16.64
N PRO A 436 36.84 -4.99 -15.82
CA PRO A 436 36.99 -6.04 -14.82
C PRO A 436 36.19 -5.77 -13.53
N GLU A 437 34.88 -5.60 -13.69
CA GLU A 437 33.92 -5.65 -12.59
C GLU A 437 33.57 -7.12 -12.23
N LEU A 438 32.74 -7.32 -11.21
CA LEU A 438 32.45 -8.63 -10.63
C LEU A 438 32.01 -9.68 -11.66
N PHE A 439 30.99 -9.39 -12.48
CA PHE A 439 30.43 -10.37 -13.42
C PHE A 439 31.43 -10.70 -14.54
N TYR A 440 32.12 -9.71 -15.11
CA TYR A 440 33.19 -9.93 -16.08
C TYR A 440 34.31 -10.81 -15.51
N THR A 441 34.77 -10.52 -14.29
CA THR A 441 35.87 -11.28 -13.66
C THR A 441 35.48 -12.73 -13.45
N VAL A 442 34.27 -12.97 -12.96
CA VAL A 442 33.69 -14.31 -12.84
C VAL A 442 33.63 -15.02 -14.19
N GLN A 443 33.22 -14.31 -15.25
CA GLN A 443 33.17 -14.82 -16.61
C GLN A 443 34.53 -15.22 -17.17
N VAL A 444 35.56 -14.39 -16.97
CA VAL A 444 36.92 -14.71 -17.38
C VAL A 444 37.41 -15.98 -16.68
N ILE A 445 37.15 -16.12 -15.38
CA ILE A 445 37.59 -17.28 -14.59
C ILE A 445 36.89 -18.55 -15.09
N TYR A 446 35.55 -18.54 -15.22
CA TYR A 446 34.84 -19.74 -15.64
C TYR A 446 35.10 -20.13 -17.09
N ASN A 447 35.37 -19.16 -17.98
CA ASN A 447 35.76 -19.47 -19.36
C ASN A 447 37.15 -20.11 -19.43
N ARG A 448 38.01 -19.86 -18.44
CA ARG A 448 39.35 -20.45 -18.38
C ARG A 448 39.34 -21.86 -17.76
N ASN A 449 38.63 -22.04 -16.65
CA ASN A 449 38.63 -23.32 -15.91
C ASN A 449 37.43 -24.22 -16.23
N GLN A 450 36.48 -23.73 -17.05
CA GLN A 450 35.25 -24.42 -17.46
C GLN A 450 34.29 -24.77 -16.30
N ARG A 451 34.45 -24.13 -15.13
CA ARG A 451 33.60 -24.32 -13.95
C ARG A 451 32.50 -23.25 -13.89
N VAL A 452 31.55 -23.33 -14.81
CA VAL A 452 30.52 -22.28 -15.01
C VAL A 452 29.61 -22.09 -13.79
N ILE A 453 29.01 -23.17 -13.29
CA ILE A 453 28.01 -23.12 -12.20
C ILE A 453 28.58 -22.56 -10.88
N PRO A 454 29.68 -23.08 -10.29
CA PRO A 454 30.20 -22.56 -9.03
C PRO A 454 30.62 -21.09 -9.13
N LEU A 455 31.16 -20.66 -10.27
CA LEU A 455 31.59 -19.27 -10.46
C LEU A 455 30.40 -18.33 -10.66
N LEU A 456 29.35 -18.74 -11.40
CA LEU A 456 28.10 -17.97 -11.45
C LEU A 456 27.43 -17.85 -10.08
N LEU A 457 27.51 -18.90 -9.24
CA LEU A 457 27.07 -18.82 -7.85
C LEU A 457 27.84 -17.76 -7.05
N VAL A 458 29.16 -17.63 -7.25
CA VAL A 458 29.95 -16.55 -6.62
C VAL A 458 29.38 -15.18 -6.97
N ALA A 459 29.11 -14.91 -8.26
CA ALA A 459 28.49 -13.65 -8.67
C ALA A 459 27.09 -13.44 -8.06
N VAL A 460 26.22 -14.46 -8.12
CA VAL A 460 24.86 -14.40 -7.58
C VAL A 460 24.87 -14.09 -6.08
N VAL A 461 25.70 -14.79 -5.31
CA VAL A 461 25.77 -14.60 -3.85
C VAL A 461 26.35 -13.23 -3.51
N TRP A 462 27.39 -12.76 -4.21
CA TRP A 462 27.92 -11.41 -3.97
C TRP A 462 26.93 -10.30 -4.33
N TYR A 463 26.24 -10.38 -5.48
CA TYR A 463 25.17 -9.41 -5.78
C TYR A 463 24.04 -9.48 -4.74
N ALA A 464 23.66 -10.67 -4.28
CA ALA A 464 22.66 -10.84 -3.22
C ALA A 464 23.12 -10.18 -1.90
N ILE A 465 24.39 -10.34 -1.51
CA ILE A 465 24.96 -9.70 -0.32
C ILE A 465 24.92 -8.17 -0.45
N ILE A 466 25.43 -7.61 -1.55
CA ILE A 466 25.46 -6.16 -1.77
C ILE A 466 24.04 -5.58 -1.73
N THR A 467 23.12 -6.21 -2.44
CA THR A 467 21.73 -5.74 -2.52
C THR A 467 20.99 -5.90 -1.20
N THR A 468 21.29 -6.93 -0.41
CA THR A 468 20.79 -7.07 0.97
C THR A 468 21.31 -5.95 1.87
N VAL A 469 22.60 -5.65 1.83
CA VAL A 469 23.19 -4.54 2.60
C VAL A 469 22.55 -3.20 2.21
N LEU A 470 22.39 -2.94 0.92
CA LEU A 470 21.69 -1.72 0.44
C LEU A 470 20.23 -1.68 0.86
N SER A 471 19.51 -2.80 0.82
CA SER A 471 18.11 -2.88 1.26
C SER A 471 17.97 -2.62 2.77
N ILE A 472 18.95 -3.06 3.57
CA ILE A 472 19.00 -2.75 5.00
C ILE A 472 19.23 -1.25 5.21
N ILE A 473 20.18 -0.64 4.47
CA ILE A 473 20.42 0.81 4.52
C ILE A 473 19.14 1.58 4.13
N GLN A 474 18.50 1.20 3.02
CA GLN A 474 17.22 1.75 2.56
C GLN A 474 16.17 1.70 3.67
N PHE A 475 15.96 0.54 4.29
CA PHE A 475 14.97 0.38 5.37
C PHE A 475 15.18 1.37 6.52
N TYR A 476 16.42 1.54 6.99
CA TYR A 476 16.71 2.45 8.10
C TYR A 476 16.59 3.92 7.71
N VAL A 477 16.98 4.28 6.49
CA VAL A 477 16.84 5.65 5.97
C VAL A 477 15.36 5.99 5.77
N GLU A 478 14.58 5.14 5.11
CA GLU A 478 13.13 5.33 4.95
C GLU A 478 12.42 5.49 6.29
N ARG A 479 12.75 4.63 7.28
CA ARG A 479 12.21 4.73 8.64
C ARG A 479 12.55 6.07 9.30
N HIS A 480 13.75 6.62 9.08
CA HIS A 480 14.12 7.92 9.63
C HIS A 480 13.24 9.04 9.08
N TYR A 481 13.00 9.05 7.78
CA TYR A 481 12.19 10.08 7.11
C TYR A 481 10.67 9.86 7.25
N ALA A 482 10.23 8.66 7.62
CA ALA A 482 8.82 8.37 7.95
C ALA A 482 8.36 8.95 9.31
N ARG A 483 9.29 9.41 10.17
CA ARG A 483 8.97 9.99 11.49
C ARG A 483 8.13 11.26 11.32
N GLY A 484 6.93 11.27 11.90
CA GLY A 484 6.00 12.41 11.88
C GLY A 484 4.84 12.30 10.89
N ALA A 485 4.81 11.28 10.01
CA ALA A 485 3.65 10.98 9.15
C ALA A 485 2.75 9.90 9.76
N HIS A 486 3.36 8.88 10.36
CA HIS A 486 2.67 7.78 11.03
C HIS A 486 2.86 7.90 12.53
N ARG A 487 1.76 7.74 13.29
CA ARG A 487 1.76 7.74 14.77
C ARG A 487 2.51 6.54 15.33
N GLU A 488 2.58 5.46 14.56
CA GLU A 488 3.37 4.25 14.84
C GLU A 488 4.24 3.89 13.62
N LEU A 489 5.53 3.66 13.84
CA LEU A 489 6.45 3.25 12.78
C LEU A 489 6.31 1.73 12.54
N PRO A 490 6.36 1.24 11.29
CA PRO A 490 6.25 -0.20 11.00
C PRO A 490 7.34 -0.99 11.75
N PRO A 491 7.05 -2.18 12.31
CA PRO A 491 8.02 -2.89 13.16
C PRO A 491 9.30 -3.26 12.38
N THR A 492 10.45 -3.12 13.05
CA THR A 492 11.74 -3.55 12.48
C THR A 492 11.73 -5.04 12.17
N PRO A 493 12.57 -5.55 11.25
CA PRO A 493 12.67 -6.98 10.99
C PRO A 493 12.89 -7.81 12.26
N ILE A 494 13.71 -7.30 13.18
CA ILE A 494 13.95 -7.91 14.50
C ILE A 494 12.68 -7.88 15.35
N GLN A 495 11.97 -6.73 15.42
CA GLN A 495 10.70 -6.65 16.16
C GLN A 495 9.64 -7.60 15.60
N ARG A 496 9.56 -7.77 14.28
CA ARG A 496 8.66 -8.74 13.64
C ARG A 496 9.05 -10.17 13.99
N ALA A 497 10.33 -10.51 13.90
CA ALA A 497 10.82 -11.83 14.28
C ALA A 497 10.52 -12.13 15.76
N THR A 498 10.82 -11.20 16.66
CA THR A 498 10.55 -11.36 18.09
C THR A 498 9.06 -11.44 18.39
N ALA A 499 8.22 -10.64 17.73
CA ALA A 499 6.76 -10.69 17.88
C ALA A 499 6.18 -12.02 17.38
N TRP A 500 6.67 -12.50 16.22
CA TRP A 500 6.28 -13.79 15.66
C TRP A 500 6.68 -14.95 16.60
N VAL A 501 7.91 -14.95 17.10
CA VAL A 501 8.38 -15.96 18.08
C VAL A 501 7.49 -15.92 19.32
N LYS A 502 7.26 -14.75 19.92
CA LYS A 502 6.36 -14.62 21.08
C LYS A 502 4.95 -15.14 20.82
N GLN A 503 4.39 -14.87 19.65
CA GLN A 503 3.08 -15.40 19.25
C GLN A 503 3.07 -16.92 19.11
N GLN A 504 4.11 -17.53 18.52
CA GLN A 504 4.21 -19.00 18.42
C GLN A 504 4.37 -19.64 19.81
N TRP A 505 5.18 -19.04 20.68
CA TRP A 505 5.35 -19.51 22.06
C TRP A 505 4.05 -19.41 22.88
N ALA A 506 3.27 -18.35 22.71
CA ALA A 506 1.96 -18.22 23.37
C ALA A 506 0.97 -19.30 22.92
N ARG A 507 0.94 -19.62 21.61
CA ARG A 507 0.10 -20.69 21.05
C ARG A 507 0.44 -22.08 21.60
N LEU A 508 1.72 -22.34 21.85
CA LEU A 508 2.18 -23.60 22.45
C LEU A 508 1.87 -23.69 23.96
N GLY A 509 1.64 -22.55 24.62
CA GLY A 509 1.25 -22.50 26.04
C GLY A 509 -0.23 -22.79 26.29
N ASP A 510 -1.12 -22.29 25.41
CA ASP A 510 -2.57 -22.43 25.57
C ASP A 510 -3.11 -23.84 25.26
N GLU A 511 -2.38 -24.67 24.49
CA GLU A 511 -2.83 -26.04 24.15
C GLU A 511 -2.80 -27.04 25.34
N THR A 512 -2.39 -26.63 26.55
CA THR A 512 -2.27 -27.55 27.70
C THR A 512 -3.30 -27.41 28.81
N THR A 513 -4.29 -26.50 28.71
CA THR A 513 -5.18 -26.23 29.86
C THR A 513 -6.69 -26.26 29.64
N ASP A 514 -7.21 -26.41 28.42
CA ASP A 514 -8.67 -26.48 28.20
C ASP A 514 -9.07 -27.61 27.25
N ASP A 515 -8.96 -28.86 27.72
CA ASP A 515 -9.75 -29.96 27.15
C ASP A 515 -11.04 -30.16 27.99
N PRO A 516 -12.17 -29.55 27.60
CA PRO A 516 -13.46 -29.78 28.27
C PRO A 516 -13.96 -31.23 28.13
N LEU A 517 -13.37 -32.07 27.27
CA LEU A 517 -13.73 -33.49 27.15
C LEU A 517 -13.03 -34.39 28.19
N ALA A 518 -11.92 -33.94 28.78
CA ALA A 518 -11.27 -34.65 29.88
C ALA A 518 -12.07 -34.54 31.20
N ALA A 519 -12.72 -33.39 31.44
CA ALA A 519 -13.55 -33.14 32.62
C ALA A 519 -14.88 -33.92 32.61
N GLU A 520 -15.42 -34.24 31.42
CA GLU A 520 -16.66 -35.03 31.26
C GLU A 520 -16.40 -36.54 31.47
N LYS A 521 -15.18 -37.01 31.15
CA LYS A 521 -14.82 -38.45 31.29
C LYS A 521 -14.59 -38.87 32.75
N ASN A 522 -14.18 -37.96 33.62
CA ASN A 522 -14.08 -38.22 35.06
C ASN A 522 -15.44 -38.16 35.77
N ARG A 523 -16.40 -37.34 35.31
CA ARG A 523 -17.74 -37.30 35.91
C ARG A 523 -18.62 -38.52 35.60
N ARG A 524 -18.32 -39.27 34.53
CA ARG A 524 -19.06 -40.50 34.17
C ARG A 524 -18.56 -41.77 34.85
N HIS A 525 -17.38 -41.77 35.48
CA HIS A 525 -16.92 -42.92 36.26
C HIS A 525 -17.49 -42.95 37.68
N ASP A 526 -17.81 -41.80 38.27
CA ASP A 526 -18.34 -41.72 39.65
C ASP A 526 -19.86 -41.95 39.75
N ILE A 527 -20.58 -42.01 38.62
CA ILE A 527 -22.05 -42.17 38.59
C ILE A 527 -22.48 -43.63 38.28
N VAL A 528 -21.54 -44.55 38.03
CA VAL A 528 -21.87 -45.96 37.67
C VAL A 528 -21.47 -46.98 38.76
N LEU A 529 -20.91 -46.56 39.89
CA LEU A 529 -20.58 -47.45 41.03
C LEU A 529 -21.40 -47.17 42.30
N GLY A 530 -22.66 -46.78 42.13
CA GLY A 530 -23.56 -46.42 43.23
C GLY A 530 -25.01 -46.85 43.07
N SER A 531 -25.29 -48.06 42.55
CA SER A 531 -26.58 -48.74 42.76
C SER A 531 -26.52 -50.21 42.36
N GLY A 532 -26.57 -51.13 43.34
CA GLY A 532 -26.81 -52.55 43.07
C GLY A 532 -26.17 -53.50 44.09
N SER A 533 -26.90 -53.75 45.19
CA SER A 533 -26.87 -54.91 46.11
C SER A 533 -25.53 -55.40 46.67
#